data_AF-A0A971IY76-F1
#
_entry.id   AF-A0A971IY76-F1
#
_cell.length_a   1.000
_cell.length_b   1.000
_cell.length_c   1.000
_cell.angle_alpha   90.00
_cell.angle_beta   90.00
_cell.angle_gamma   90.00
#
_symmetry.space_group_name_H-M   'P 1'
#
loop_
_entity.id
_entity.type
_entity.pdbx_description
1 polymer ?
#
loop_
_entity_poly.entity_id
_entity_poly.type
_entity_poly.pdbx_seq_one_letter_code
_entity_poly.pdbx_strand_id
1 'polypeptide(L)'
;MDKYIQQLVEDLELAAHNPPKPSYIETPEGFEDFQSIVNLGLTPFKTIEQLTGIKQEAFPDLTYLEGRHWRALLDAIFVVFDSLKIKLIDAPIGIPKEWLYEAIRSNWNYPVQYLPDEGMDLELCVGDNDSCPYGIFCSCDIEWPDDEEYFELEMKIPEKYLPMLPKIAEAIDAGWVCIMYNDTLELKTLSQDDFYTPKDTDALFSFLNRGDDNIFELSERFIFEPLLRYEHENMMEEFASRVRGEPLRKNLFDAFDTINPIERFTTIVLQSDEKNNWLAFRQEWLEDHIKAIIWQEIKAVNYLSEINGIYNDDGTRVDKESIPTPSLCMLCKSFYTEDAEENILCLLNRNDQRNETEFKCGAFEKI
;
A
#
# COMPACT_ATOMS: atom_id res chain seq x y z
N MET A 1 -0.09 1.80 25.77
CA MET A 1 0.27 2.42 24.50
C MET A 1 -0.70 3.56 24.17
N ASP A 2 -2.02 3.34 24.32
CA ASP A 2 -3.07 4.31 23.91
C ASP A 2 -2.81 5.77 24.33
N LYS A 3 -2.48 6.02 25.61
CA LYS A 3 -2.20 7.38 26.09
C LYS A 3 -1.03 8.07 25.37
N TYR A 4 -0.01 7.30 24.99
CA TYR A 4 1.14 7.82 24.27
C TYR A 4 0.76 8.17 22.83
N ILE A 5 0.02 7.27 22.17
CA ILE A 5 -0.49 7.51 20.82
C ILE A 5 -1.39 8.73 20.79
N GLN A 6 -2.30 8.87 21.76
CA GLN A 6 -3.14 10.05 21.87
C GLN A 6 -2.32 11.34 22.01
N GLN A 7 -1.30 11.36 22.87
CA GLN A 7 -0.42 12.53 23.00
C GLN A 7 0.30 12.85 21.69
N LEU A 8 0.82 11.83 20.99
CA LEU A 8 1.52 12.03 19.72
C LEU A 8 0.59 12.55 18.61
N VAL A 9 -0.66 12.08 18.57
CA VAL A 9 -1.70 12.62 17.69
C VAL A 9 -1.97 14.09 18.01
N GLU A 10 -2.15 14.45 19.29
CA GLU A 10 -2.34 15.84 19.73
C GLU A 10 -1.13 16.73 19.34
N ASP A 11 0.10 16.21 19.44
CA ASP A 11 1.31 16.92 19.06
C ASP A 11 1.40 17.13 17.54
N LEU A 12 1.03 16.12 16.73
CA LEU A 12 0.94 16.21 15.27
C LEU A 12 -0.12 17.23 14.84
N GLU A 13 -1.30 17.19 15.44
CA GLU A 13 -2.35 18.17 15.19
C GLU A 13 -1.89 19.58 15.55
N LEU A 14 -1.20 19.76 16.68
CA LEU A 14 -0.66 21.05 17.08
C LEU A 14 0.38 21.57 16.06
N ALA A 15 1.25 20.69 15.55
CA ALA A 15 2.21 21.02 14.50
C ALA A 15 1.50 21.44 13.21
N ALA A 16 0.44 20.71 12.81
CA ALA A 16 -0.34 21.03 11.62
C ALA A 16 -1.06 22.39 11.72
N HIS A 17 -1.53 22.77 12.90
CA HIS A 17 -2.15 24.08 13.13
C HIS A 17 -1.15 25.24 13.21
N ASN A 18 0.14 24.94 13.37
CA ASN A 18 1.21 25.93 13.50
C ASN A 18 2.35 25.65 12.52
N PRO A 19 2.07 25.65 11.19
CA PRO A 19 3.09 25.37 10.20
C PRO A 19 4.25 26.38 10.29
N PRO A 20 5.47 25.99 9.89
CA PRO A 20 6.63 26.86 9.95
C PRO A 20 6.43 28.12 9.12
N LYS A 21 7.12 29.20 9.47
CA LYS A 21 7.10 30.40 8.62
C LYS A 21 7.80 30.11 7.29
N PRO A 22 7.25 30.55 6.16
CA PRO A 22 7.90 30.42 4.86
C PRO A 22 9.28 31.06 4.89
N SER A 23 10.24 30.46 4.16
CA SER A 23 11.57 31.04 4.02
C SER A 23 11.47 32.33 3.20
N TYR A 24 12.12 33.40 3.65
CA TYR A 24 12.26 34.58 2.81
C TYR A 24 13.28 34.32 1.72
N ILE A 25 12.86 34.49 0.47
CA ILE A 25 13.70 34.32 -0.72
C ILE A 25 13.70 35.64 -1.47
N GLU A 26 14.89 36.22 -1.65
CA GLU A 26 15.05 37.40 -2.50
C GLU A 26 15.01 36.95 -3.96
N THR A 27 13.99 37.40 -4.69
CA THR A 27 13.82 37.05 -6.11
C THR A 27 14.97 37.63 -6.92
N PRO A 28 15.75 36.80 -7.64
CA PRO A 28 16.83 37.29 -8.49
C PRO A 28 16.29 38.22 -9.59
N GLU A 29 17.07 39.23 -9.96
CA GLU A 29 16.72 40.16 -11.05
C GLU A 29 16.49 39.39 -12.36
N GLY A 30 15.35 39.65 -13.02
CA GLY A 30 14.93 38.95 -14.24
C GLY A 30 14.14 37.66 -14.01
N PHE A 31 13.87 37.29 -12.76
CA PHE A 31 13.02 36.15 -12.38
C PHE A 31 11.69 36.57 -11.73
N GLU A 32 11.30 37.84 -11.84
CA GLU A 32 10.08 38.38 -11.21
C GLU A 32 8.81 37.64 -11.68
N ASP A 33 8.77 37.21 -12.93
CA ASP A 33 7.64 36.45 -13.51
C ASP A 33 7.73 34.93 -13.26
N PHE A 34 8.82 34.45 -12.64
CA PHE A 34 9.11 33.01 -12.43
C PHE A 34 9.17 32.64 -10.94
N GLN A 35 8.34 33.27 -10.12
CA GLN A 35 8.38 33.14 -8.67
C GLN A 35 8.30 31.68 -8.18
N SER A 36 7.51 30.83 -8.82
CA SER A 36 7.41 29.40 -8.45
C SER A 36 8.73 28.65 -8.67
N ILE A 37 9.42 28.90 -9.78
CA ILE A 37 10.75 28.32 -10.07
C ILE A 37 11.78 28.83 -9.07
N VAL A 38 11.70 30.11 -8.70
CA VAL A 38 12.58 30.72 -7.68
C VAL A 38 12.34 30.10 -6.32
N ASN A 39 11.08 29.95 -5.90
CA ASN A 39 10.69 29.32 -4.64
C ASN A 39 11.20 27.88 -4.59
N LEU A 40 10.96 27.10 -5.64
CA LEU A 40 11.44 25.72 -5.76
C LEU A 40 12.98 25.64 -5.75
N GLY A 41 13.67 26.52 -6.48
CA GLY A 41 15.12 26.46 -6.60
C GLY A 41 15.88 26.96 -5.37
N LEU A 42 15.30 27.85 -4.56
CA LEU A 42 15.99 28.54 -3.46
C LEU A 42 15.46 28.21 -2.06
N THR A 43 14.30 27.55 -1.93
CA THR A 43 13.81 27.09 -0.62
C THR A 43 14.76 26.01 -0.08
N PRO A 44 15.31 26.16 1.14
CA PRO A 44 16.20 25.15 1.69
C PRO A 44 15.43 23.87 2.02
N PHE A 45 16.05 22.72 1.74
CA PHE A 45 15.56 21.44 2.21
C PHE A 45 15.62 21.37 3.75
N LYS A 46 14.54 20.86 4.34
CA LYS A 46 14.42 20.54 5.77
C LYS A 46 13.75 19.20 5.93
N THR A 47 14.03 18.51 7.01
CA THR A 47 13.31 17.28 7.33
C THR A 47 11.92 17.58 7.89
N ILE A 48 10.98 16.64 7.80
CA ILE A 48 9.65 16.80 8.42
C ILE A 48 9.81 16.96 9.94
N GLU A 49 10.77 16.25 10.55
CA GLU A 49 11.19 16.49 11.94
C GLU A 49 11.57 17.96 12.22
N GLN A 50 12.35 18.60 11.35
CA GLN A 50 12.74 20.00 11.53
C GLN A 50 11.57 20.97 11.32
N LEU A 51 10.63 20.64 10.43
CA LEU A 51 9.45 21.46 10.15
C LEU A 51 8.43 21.40 11.29
N THR A 52 8.26 20.23 11.89
CA THR A 52 7.25 19.96 12.94
C THR A 52 7.80 20.07 14.36
N GLY A 53 9.11 19.87 14.55
CA GLY A 53 9.74 19.70 15.86
C GLY A 53 9.50 18.31 16.49
N ILE A 54 8.80 17.41 15.79
CA ILE A 54 8.51 16.06 16.25
C ILE A 54 9.58 15.13 15.72
N LYS A 55 10.35 14.53 16.63
CA LYS A 55 11.46 13.66 16.25
C LYS A 55 10.98 12.35 15.67
N GLN A 56 11.76 11.80 14.74
CA GLN A 56 11.51 10.45 14.21
C GLN A 56 11.39 9.41 15.34
N GLU A 57 12.18 9.51 16.41
CA GLU A 57 12.15 8.55 17.51
C GLU A 57 10.92 8.69 18.43
N ALA A 58 10.09 9.73 18.23
CA ALA A 58 8.82 9.85 18.94
C ALA A 58 7.76 8.87 18.40
N PHE A 59 7.92 8.37 17.17
CA PHE A 59 7.01 7.37 16.64
C PHE A 59 7.33 6.00 17.28
N PRO A 60 6.34 5.22 17.75
CA PRO A 60 6.57 3.87 18.24
C PRO A 60 6.83 2.88 17.11
N ASP A 61 7.68 1.91 17.40
CA ASP A 61 7.94 0.78 16.49
C ASP A 61 6.67 -0.07 16.30
N LEU A 62 6.47 -0.59 15.09
CA LEU A 62 5.29 -1.34 14.72
C LEU A 62 5.00 -2.50 15.68
N THR A 63 6.04 -3.13 16.25
CA THR A 63 5.92 -4.24 17.21
C THR A 63 5.19 -3.88 18.50
N TYR A 64 5.04 -2.60 18.84
CA TYR A 64 4.31 -2.13 20.01
C TYR A 64 2.92 -1.56 19.69
N LEU A 65 2.55 -1.54 18.41
CA LEU A 65 1.30 -0.94 17.95
C LEU A 65 0.23 -2.00 17.70
N GLU A 66 -1.01 -1.53 17.72
CA GLU A 66 -2.19 -2.28 17.30
C GLU A 66 -2.79 -1.48 16.15
N GLY A 67 -3.64 -2.12 15.34
CA GLY A 67 -4.39 -1.50 14.25
C GLY A 67 -4.79 -0.06 14.41
N ARG A 68 -5.60 0.15 15.46
CA ARG A 68 -6.14 1.46 15.80
C ARG A 68 -5.06 2.51 16.03
N HIS A 69 -3.87 2.11 16.49
CA HIS A 69 -2.77 3.03 16.79
C HIS A 69 -2.11 3.57 15.52
N TRP A 70 -1.63 2.71 14.62
CA TRP A 70 -0.95 3.20 13.40
C TRP A 70 -1.90 3.93 12.47
N ARG A 71 -3.19 3.58 12.46
CA ARG A 71 -4.19 4.34 11.72
C ARG A 71 -4.41 5.74 12.27
N ALA A 72 -4.61 5.88 13.57
CA ALA A 72 -4.75 7.19 14.20
C ALA A 72 -3.50 8.05 13.95
N LEU A 73 -2.31 7.44 13.95
CA LEU A 73 -1.07 8.13 13.61
C LEU A 73 -1.00 8.51 12.13
N LEU A 74 -1.35 7.62 11.21
CA LEU A 74 -1.39 7.92 9.77
C LEU A 74 -2.35 9.08 9.47
N ASP A 75 -3.55 9.05 10.02
CA ASP A 75 -4.53 10.13 9.85
C ASP A 75 -3.94 11.48 10.33
N ALA A 76 -3.31 11.50 11.51
CA ALA A 76 -2.67 12.70 12.05
C ALA A 76 -1.43 13.14 11.24
N ILE A 77 -0.65 12.19 10.72
CA ILE A 77 0.49 12.45 9.83
C ILE A 77 0.02 13.11 8.53
N PHE A 78 -1.04 12.60 7.91
CA PHE A 78 -1.55 13.19 6.67
C PHE A 78 -2.14 14.59 6.90
N VAL A 79 -2.74 14.86 8.08
CA VAL A 79 -3.11 16.23 8.46
C VAL A 79 -1.89 17.17 8.53
N VAL A 80 -0.75 16.67 9.02
CA VAL A 80 0.52 17.43 8.98
C VAL A 80 0.97 17.64 7.53
N PHE A 81 0.92 16.61 6.69
CA PHE A 81 1.30 16.72 5.27
C PHE A 81 0.45 17.76 4.53
N ASP A 82 -0.87 17.73 4.71
CA ASP A 82 -1.80 18.71 4.15
C ASP A 82 -1.45 20.15 4.59
N SER A 83 -1.15 20.34 5.88
CA SER A 83 -0.77 21.66 6.43
C SER A 83 0.56 22.18 5.87
N LEU A 84 1.45 21.27 5.52
CA LEU A 84 2.76 21.56 4.92
C LEU A 84 2.69 21.59 3.39
N LYS A 85 1.53 21.30 2.79
CA LYS A 85 1.33 21.11 1.35
C LYS A 85 2.27 20.04 0.77
N ILE A 86 2.53 18.98 1.54
CA ILE A 86 3.32 17.83 1.10
C ILE A 86 2.35 16.76 0.59
N LYS A 87 2.55 16.25 -0.62
CA LYS A 87 1.73 15.18 -1.21
C LYS A 87 2.58 13.92 -1.36
N LEU A 88 2.22 12.83 -0.70
CA LEU A 88 2.86 11.53 -0.92
C LEU A 88 2.35 10.94 -2.24
N ILE A 89 3.16 10.96 -3.30
CA ILE A 89 2.68 10.68 -4.66
C ILE A 89 2.97 9.25 -5.14
N ASP A 90 3.87 8.54 -4.47
CA ASP A 90 4.39 7.25 -4.94
C ASP A 90 4.02 6.07 -4.02
N ALA A 91 3.12 6.28 -3.06
CA ALA A 91 2.62 5.21 -2.21
C ALA A 91 1.84 4.18 -3.06
N PRO A 92 2.22 2.89 -3.04
CA PRO A 92 1.54 1.87 -3.83
C PRO A 92 0.06 1.73 -3.43
N ILE A 93 -0.83 1.63 -4.42
CA ILE A 93 -2.28 1.50 -4.17
C ILE A 93 -2.59 0.19 -3.45
N GLY A 94 -3.10 0.23 -2.23
CA GLY A 94 -3.42 -1.00 -1.49
C GLY A 94 -2.28 -1.52 -0.62
N ILE A 95 -1.18 -0.77 -0.49
CA ILE A 95 -0.18 -1.03 0.54
C ILE A 95 -0.87 -1.19 1.91
N PRO A 96 -0.55 -2.23 2.69
CA PRO A 96 -1.07 -2.38 4.05
C PRO A 96 -0.74 -1.15 4.89
N LYS A 97 -1.71 -0.67 5.68
CA LYS A 97 -1.57 0.62 6.37
C LYS A 97 -0.46 0.59 7.43
N GLU A 98 -0.22 -0.55 8.06
CA GLU A 98 0.94 -0.76 8.94
C GLU A 98 2.28 -0.57 8.21
N TRP A 99 2.38 -0.99 6.94
CA TRP A 99 3.56 -0.84 6.11
C TRP A 99 3.73 0.61 5.64
N LEU A 100 2.62 1.27 5.27
CA LEU A 100 2.64 2.69 4.96
C LEU A 100 3.10 3.53 6.16
N TYR A 101 2.62 3.19 7.36
CA TYR A 101 3.08 3.81 8.60
C TYR A 101 4.58 3.61 8.79
N GLU A 102 5.09 2.38 8.62
CA GLU A 102 6.52 2.12 8.77
C GLU A 102 7.36 2.84 7.71
N ALA A 103 6.90 2.90 6.46
CA ALA A 103 7.57 3.62 5.38
C ALA A 103 7.69 5.12 5.71
N ILE A 104 6.60 5.77 6.16
CA ILE A 104 6.63 7.20 6.51
C ILE A 104 7.45 7.44 7.78
N ARG A 105 7.25 6.64 8.82
CA ARG A 105 8.00 6.71 10.09
C ARG A 105 9.50 6.59 9.86
N SER A 106 9.94 5.59 9.11
CA SER A 106 11.37 5.33 8.84
C SER A 106 12.01 6.41 7.96
N ASN A 107 11.20 7.20 7.26
CA ASN A 107 11.63 8.31 6.41
C ASN A 107 11.17 9.68 6.94
N TRP A 108 10.82 9.81 8.22
CA TRP A 108 10.40 11.10 8.80
C TRP A 108 11.50 12.18 8.75
N ASN A 109 12.75 11.73 8.64
CA ASN A 109 13.92 12.56 8.46
C ASN A 109 14.27 12.83 6.97
N TYR A 110 13.41 12.44 6.03
CA TYR A 110 13.61 12.68 4.60
C TYR A 110 13.56 14.19 4.29
N PRO A 111 14.50 14.71 3.48
CA PRO A 111 14.53 16.14 3.15
C PRO A 111 13.38 16.53 2.21
N VAL A 112 12.61 17.53 2.62
CA VAL A 112 11.51 18.13 1.85
C VAL A 112 11.68 19.65 1.76
N GLN A 113 11.01 20.28 0.80
CA GLN A 113 10.90 21.74 0.74
C GLN A 113 9.53 22.16 1.24
N TYR A 114 9.48 23.13 2.15
CA TYR A 114 8.22 23.70 2.59
C TYR A 114 7.82 24.84 1.66
N LEU A 115 6.91 24.53 0.73
CA LEU A 115 6.38 25.42 -0.29
C LEU A 115 4.88 25.65 0.00
N PRO A 116 4.52 26.68 0.77
CA PRO A 116 3.14 26.87 1.26
C PRO A 116 2.12 27.15 0.15
N ASP A 117 2.56 27.68 -1.00
CA ASP A 117 1.70 28.05 -2.11
C ASP A 117 1.72 26.99 -3.22
N GLU A 118 2.91 26.42 -3.52
CA GLU A 118 3.09 25.45 -4.60
C GLU A 118 2.93 23.99 -4.17
N GLY A 119 3.21 23.69 -2.89
CA GLY A 119 3.34 22.33 -2.39
C GLY A 119 4.61 21.61 -2.82
N MET A 120 4.79 20.40 -2.29
CA MET A 120 5.93 19.53 -2.58
C MET A 120 5.44 18.10 -2.72
N ASP A 121 5.82 17.45 -3.81
CA ASP A 121 5.63 16.02 -3.96
C ASP A 121 6.71 15.27 -3.16
N LEU A 122 6.27 14.35 -2.32
CA LEU A 122 7.11 13.44 -1.56
C LEU A 122 7.11 12.09 -2.25
N GLU A 123 8.30 11.67 -2.68
CA GLU A 123 8.59 10.33 -3.16
C GLU A 123 9.48 9.64 -2.14
N LEU A 124 9.07 8.46 -1.66
CA LEU A 124 9.85 7.61 -0.75
C LEU A 124 10.50 6.43 -1.48
N CYS A 125 9.97 6.04 -2.64
CA CYS A 125 10.55 5.04 -3.52
C CYS A 125 11.89 5.56 -4.05
N VAL A 126 12.94 4.79 -3.82
CA VAL A 126 14.30 5.13 -4.25
C VAL A 126 14.70 4.51 -5.59
N GLY A 127 13.76 3.81 -6.25
CA GLY A 127 14.03 3.09 -7.50
C GLY A 127 14.93 1.86 -7.34
N ASP A 128 15.02 1.32 -6.11
CA ASP A 128 15.80 0.13 -5.79
C ASP A 128 14.96 -0.81 -4.92
N ASN A 129 14.68 -2.02 -5.40
CA ASN A 129 13.82 -2.99 -4.72
C ASN A 129 14.33 -3.38 -3.31
N ASP A 130 15.65 -3.43 -3.10
CA ASP A 130 16.24 -3.87 -1.82
C ASP A 130 16.16 -2.79 -0.73
N SER A 131 16.21 -1.51 -1.10
CA SER A 131 16.18 -0.38 -0.16
C SER A 131 14.87 0.42 -0.19
N CYS A 132 13.89 0.00 -1.00
CA CYS A 132 12.60 0.66 -1.08
C CYS A 132 11.84 0.59 0.26
N PRO A 133 11.41 1.74 0.81
CA PRO A 133 10.61 1.77 2.04
C PRO A 133 9.28 1.01 1.93
N TYR A 134 8.76 0.85 0.73
CA TYR A 134 7.53 0.11 0.46
C TYR A 134 7.75 -1.41 0.35
N GLY A 135 9.00 -1.89 0.34
CA GLY A 135 9.35 -3.30 0.23
C GLY A 135 8.71 -3.97 -0.99
N ILE A 136 8.17 -5.18 -0.79
CA ILE A 136 7.55 -6.00 -1.85
C ILE A 136 6.29 -5.37 -2.49
N PHE A 137 5.73 -4.32 -1.88
CA PHE A 137 4.54 -3.65 -2.39
C PHE A 137 4.87 -2.64 -3.49
N CYS A 138 6.13 -2.21 -3.60
CA CYS A 138 6.56 -1.36 -4.69
C CYS A 138 7.32 -2.17 -5.74
N SER A 139 7.10 -1.81 -7.01
CA SER A 139 7.82 -2.39 -8.14
C SER A 139 8.84 -1.37 -8.64
N CYS A 140 9.93 -1.16 -7.90
CA CYS A 140 10.91 -0.10 -8.16
C CYS A 140 11.59 -0.22 -9.52
N ASP A 141 11.84 -1.45 -9.94
CA ASP A 141 12.58 -1.77 -11.16
C ASP A 141 11.69 -1.78 -12.41
N ILE A 142 10.38 -1.57 -12.25
CA ILE A 142 9.53 -1.31 -13.39
C ILE A 142 9.78 0.14 -13.75
N GLU A 143 10.70 0.36 -14.71
CA GLU A 143 10.64 1.56 -15.54
C GLU A 143 9.20 1.65 -16.00
N TRP A 144 8.44 2.56 -15.38
CA TRP A 144 7.06 2.82 -15.74
C TRP A 144 7.09 3.08 -17.25
N PRO A 145 6.54 2.18 -18.08
CA PRO A 145 6.48 2.42 -19.51
C PRO A 145 5.83 3.79 -19.69
N ASP A 146 6.39 4.64 -20.56
CA ASP A 146 5.89 5.99 -20.83
C ASP A 146 4.35 6.01 -20.76
N ASP A 147 3.77 6.95 -19.99
CA ASP A 147 2.38 7.00 -19.46
C ASP A 147 1.24 6.51 -20.40
N GLU A 148 1.45 6.45 -21.71
CA GLU A 148 0.50 5.96 -22.71
C GLU A 148 0.40 4.42 -22.79
N GLU A 149 1.45 3.65 -22.50
CA GLU A 149 1.43 2.16 -22.61
C GLU A 149 0.95 1.49 -21.31
N TYR A 150 1.11 2.18 -20.16
CA TYR A 150 0.67 1.72 -18.84
C TYR A 150 -0.86 1.64 -18.70
N PHE A 151 -1.59 2.57 -19.32
CA PHE A 151 -3.05 2.55 -19.28
C PHE A 151 -3.67 1.38 -20.07
N GLU A 152 -2.93 0.78 -21.01
CA GLU A 152 -3.40 -0.37 -21.81
C GLU A 152 -3.01 -1.74 -21.22
N LEU A 153 -2.08 -1.79 -20.26
CA LEU A 153 -1.92 -2.95 -19.38
C LEU A 153 -3.08 -2.95 -18.38
N GLU A 154 -4.29 -3.21 -18.89
CA GLU A 154 -5.50 -3.40 -18.12
C GLU A 154 -5.13 -4.25 -16.89
N MET A 155 -5.38 -3.73 -15.69
CA MET A 155 -5.26 -4.47 -14.43
C MET A 155 -6.25 -5.64 -14.46
N LYS A 156 -5.83 -6.72 -15.12
CA LYS A 156 -6.65 -7.91 -15.38
C LYS A 156 -6.65 -8.75 -14.12
N ILE A 157 -7.66 -8.52 -13.30
CA ILE A 157 -7.99 -9.46 -12.22
C ILE A 157 -8.81 -10.63 -12.79
N PRO A 158 -8.66 -11.85 -12.24
CA PRO A 158 -9.50 -12.98 -12.61
C PRO A 158 -11.01 -12.66 -12.57
N GLU A 159 -11.75 -13.08 -13.59
CA GLU A 159 -13.20 -12.79 -13.73
C GLU A 159 -14.03 -13.22 -12.52
N LYS A 160 -13.57 -14.22 -11.76
CA LYS A 160 -14.24 -14.70 -10.54
C LYS A 160 -14.45 -13.60 -9.49
N TYR A 161 -13.61 -12.57 -9.45
CA TYR A 161 -13.71 -11.48 -8.48
C TYR A 161 -14.64 -10.35 -8.91
N LEU A 162 -14.90 -10.18 -10.21
CA LEU A 162 -15.68 -9.05 -10.75
C LEU A 162 -17.08 -8.92 -10.09
N PRO A 163 -17.83 -10.01 -9.82
CA PRO A 163 -19.13 -9.89 -9.16
C PRO A 163 -19.07 -9.43 -7.69
N MET A 164 -17.89 -9.46 -7.06
CA MET A 164 -17.72 -9.04 -5.67
C MET A 164 -17.39 -7.55 -5.53
N LEU A 165 -16.81 -6.92 -6.57
CA LEU A 165 -16.34 -5.52 -6.51
C LEU A 165 -17.42 -4.55 -6.00
N PRO A 166 -18.67 -4.57 -6.51
CA PRO A 166 -19.67 -3.60 -6.05
C PRO A 166 -20.03 -3.77 -4.57
N LYS A 167 -20.03 -5.01 -4.07
CA LYS A 167 -20.34 -5.32 -2.65
C LYS A 167 -19.21 -4.89 -1.73
N ILE A 168 -17.97 -5.08 -2.17
CA ILE A 168 -16.79 -4.63 -1.42
C ILE A 168 -16.77 -3.10 -1.41
N ALA A 169 -17.02 -2.45 -2.56
CA ALA A 169 -17.11 -1.00 -2.69
C ALA A 169 -18.16 -0.40 -1.74
N GLU A 170 -19.36 -0.97 -1.69
CA GLU A 170 -20.41 -0.54 -0.75
C GLU A 170 -19.97 -0.67 0.72
N ALA A 171 -19.28 -1.77 1.07
CA ALA A 171 -18.81 -2.00 2.43
C ALA A 171 -17.73 -0.99 2.85
N ILE A 172 -16.70 -0.78 2.02
CA ILE A 172 -15.62 0.17 2.33
C ILE A 172 -16.14 1.61 2.35
N ASP A 173 -17.08 1.95 1.46
CA ASP A 173 -17.67 3.29 1.40
C ASP A 173 -18.51 3.61 2.65
N ALA A 174 -19.12 2.57 3.23
CA ALA A 174 -19.84 2.66 4.50
C ALA A 174 -18.92 2.57 5.74
N GLY A 175 -17.60 2.54 5.56
CA GLY A 175 -16.62 2.55 6.63
C GLY A 175 -16.35 1.19 7.27
N TRP A 176 -16.73 0.09 6.62
CA TRP A 176 -16.49 -1.28 7.09
C TRP A 176 -15.23 -1.87 6.48
N VAL A 177 -14.53 -2.71 7.25
CA VAL A 177 -13.48 -3.58 6.71
C VAL A 177 -14.16 -4.78 6.06
N CYS A 178 -13.77 -5.12 4.84
CA CYS A 178 -14.28 -6.28 4.11
C CYS A 178 -13.16 -7.31 3.93
N ILE A 179 -13.42 -8.56 4.30
CA ILE A 179 -12.53 -9.69 4.10
C ILE A 179 -13.17 -10.60 3.04
N MET A 180 -12.45 -10.89 1.97
CA MET A 180 -12.88 -11.83 0.93
C MET A 180 -11.98 -13.06 0.95
N TYR A 181 -12.56 -14.25 1.14
CA TYR A 181 -11.81 -15.50 1.04
C TYR A 181 -11.60 -15.88 -0.44
N ASN A 182 -10.35 -16.10 -0.86
CA ASN A 182 -9.96 -16.28 -2.25
C ASN A 182 -10.64 -17.51 -2.91
N ASP A 183 -10.77 -18.60 -2.16
CA ASP A 183 -11.30 -19.87 -2.67
C ASP A 183 -12.82 -19.88 -2.77
N THR A 184 -13.50 -19.36 -1.75
CA THR A 184 -14.97 -19.42 -1.65
C THR A 184 -15.66 -18.16 -2.16
N LEU A 185 -14.91 -17.05 -2.28
CA LEU A 185 -15.41 -15.70 -2.54
C LEU A 185 -16.44 -15.23 -1.50
N GLU A 186 -16.44 -15.86 -0.32
CA GLU A 186 -17.26 -15.43 0.81
C GLU A 186 -16.76 -14.08 1.32
N LEU A 187 -17.69 -13.15 1.53
CA LEU A 187 -17.41 -11.83 2.08
C LEU A 187 -17.81 -11.78 3.55
N LYS A 188 -16.89 -11.31 4.39
CA LYS A 188 -17.15 -11.00 5.80
C LYS A 188 -16.86 -9.52 6.03
N THR A 189 -17.86 -8.78 6.51
CA THR A 189 -17.69 -7.37 6.90
C THR A 189 -17.56 -7.25 8.40
N LEU A 190 -16.69 -6.34 8.84
CA LEU A 190 -16.39 -6.07 10.23
C LEU A 190 -16.34 -4.56 10.44
N SER A 191 -16.73 -4.08 11.62
CA SER A 191 -16.40 -2.70 11.98
C SER A 191 -14.88 -2.58 12.08
N GLN A 192 -14.36 -1.37 11.92
CA GLN A 192 -12.92 -1.14 12.13
C GLN A 192 -12.53 -1.55 13.56
N ASP A 193 -13.32 -1.15 14.56
CA ASP A 193 -13.04 -1.50 15.96
C ASP A 193 -12.98 -3.01 16.19
N ASP A 194 -13.89 -3.78 15.60
CA ASP A 194 -13.91 -5.24 15.72
C ASP A 194 -12.68 -5.87 15.06
N PHE A 195 -12.31 -5.40 13.87
CA PHE A 195 -11.17 -5.93 13.10
C PHE A 195 -9.84 -5.71 13.83
N TYR A 196 -9.65 -4.56 14.50
CA TYR A 196 -8.41 -4.25 15.22
C TYR A 196 -8.44 -4.59 16.71
N THR A 197 -9.32 -5.49 17.13
CA THR A 197 -9.25 -5.98 18.51
C THR A 197 -8.01 -6.87 18.72
N PRO A 198 -7.37 -6.81 19.91
CA PRO A 198 -6.09 -7.48 20.18
C PRO A 198 -6.02 -9.00 19.92
N LYS A 199 -7.17 -9.68 19.83
CA LYS A 199 -7.22 -11.14 19.63
C LYS A 199 -7.00 -11.56 18.18
N ASP A 200 -7.34 -10.71 17.22
CA ASP A 200 -7.16 -10.99 15.79
C ASP A 200 -5.83 -10.43 15.26
N THR A 201 -5.26 -9.43 15.95
CA THR A 201 -3.91 -8.92 15.66
C THR A 201 -2.82 -9.94 15.99
N ASP A 202 -2.97 -10.79 17.01
CA ASP A 202 -2.01 -11.86 17.30
C ASP A 202 -1.91 -12.85 16.13
N ALA A 203 -3.00 -13.11 15.39
CA ALA A 203 -2.96 -13.93 14.19
C ALA A 203 -2.22 -13.21 13.05
N LEU A 204 -2.51 -11.92 12.82
CA LEU A 204 -1.86 -11.09 11.80
C LEU A 204 -0.36 -10.87 12.08
N PHE A 205 0.03 -10.65 13.34
CA PHE A 205 1.43 -10.49 13.74
C PHE A 205 2.17 -11.82 13.85
N SER A 206 1.50 -12.92 14.23
CA SER A 206 2.13 -14.25 14.16
C SER A 206 2.44 -14.66 12.73
N PHE A 207 1.74 -14.08 11.77
CA PHE A 207 1.90 -14.30 10.35
C PHE A 207 3.07 -13.48 9.78
N LEU A 208 3.20 -12.21 10.19
CA LEU A 208 4.34 -11.36 9.79
C LEU A 208 5.67 -11.75 10.46
N ASN A 209 5.63 -12.36 11.64
CA ASN A 209 6.84 -12.78 12.38
C ASN A 209 7.27 -14.24 12.12
N ARG A 210 6.56 -15.01 11.29
CA ARG A 210 7.06 -16.31 10.82
C ARG A 210 7.96 -16.05 9.61
N GLY A 211 9.27 -16.02 9.86
CA GLY A 211 10.26 -16.02 8.78
C GLY A 211 9.97 -17.14 7.78
N ASP A 212 9.97 -16.76 6.51
CA ASP A 212 10.06 -17.53 5.26
C ASP A 212 9.09 -18.69 4.96
N ASP A 213 8.46 -19.38 5.92
CA ASP A 213 7.79 -20.66 5.63
C ASP A 213 6.28 -20.59 5.35
N ASN A 214 5.59 -19.48 5.65
CA ASN A 214 4.12 -19.37 5.55
C ASN A 214 3.59 -18.37 4.50
N ILE A 215 4.38 -18.10 3.45
CA ILE A 215 3.96 -17.25 2.31
C ILE A 215 2.65 -17.73 1.66
N PHE A 216 2.29 -19.00 1.82
CA PHE A 216 1.04 -19.57 1.30
C PHE A 216 -0.23 -19.02 1.98
N GLU A 217 -0.18 -18.59 3.24
CA GLU A 217 -1.39 -18.10 3.94
C GLU A 217 -1.80 -16.68 3.48
N LEU A 218 -0.90 -15.89 2.85
CA LEU A 218 -1.24 -14.60 2.18
C LEU A 218 -2.25 -14.80 1.05
N SER A 219 -2.28 -15.97 0.45
CA SER A 219 -3.13 -16.25 -0.70
C SER A 219 -4.58 -16.59 -0.35
N GLU A 220 -4.92 -16.79 0.94
CA GLU A 220 -6.25 -17.31 1.30
C GLU A 220 -7.34 -16.24 1.36
N ARG A 221 -6.97 -14.97 1.58
CA ARG A 221 -7.95 -13.88 1.74
C ARG A 221 -7.40 -12.53 1.31
N PHE A 222 -8.29 -11.69 0.80
CA PHE A 222 -8.05 -10.27 0.54
C PHE A 222 -8.71 -9.43 1.64
N ILE A 223 -8.02 -8.38 2.09
CA ILE A 223 -8.52 -7.45 3.10
C ILE A 223 -8.68 -6.09 2.43
N PHE A 224 -9.88 -5.52 2.52
CA PHE A 224 -10.21 -4.21 1.99
C PHE A 224 -10.60 -3.31 3.16
N GLU A 225 -9.78 -2.31 3.40
CA GLU A 225 -10.02 -1.31 4.44
C GLU A 225 -10.78 -0.11 3.87
N PRO A 226 -11.53 0.63 4.70
CA PRO A 226 -12.03 1.95 4.32
C PRO A 226 -10.90 2.86 3.85
N LEU A 227 -11.21 3.72 2.88
CA LEU A 227 -10.25 4.70 2.37
C LEU A 227 -9.75 5.61 3.50
N LEU A 228 -8.44 5.87 3.51
CA LEU A 228 -7.87 6.94 4.31
C LEU A 228 -8.33 8.30 3.76
N ARG A 229 -8.19 9.32 4.60
CA ARG A 229 -8.59 10.69 4.23
C ARG A 229 -7.95 11.15 2.92
N TYR A 230 -6.65 10.95 2.73
CA TYR A 230 -5.96 11.38 1.50
C TYR A 230 -6.46 10.62 0.25
N GLU A 231 -6.86 9.35 0.40
CA GLU A 231 -7.41 8.55 -0.71
C GLU A 231 -8.79 9.10 -1.13
N HIS A 232 -9.61 9.48 -0.15
CA HIS A 232 -10.86 10.20 -0.41
C HIS A 232 -10.62 11.53 -1.14
N GLU A 233 -9.62 12.30 -0.72
CA GLU A 233 -9.29 13.58 -1.32
C GLU A 233 -8.78 13.41 -2.77
N ASN A 234 -7.95 12.40 -3.03
CA ASN A 234 -7.50 12.05 -4.40
C ASN A 234 -8.69 11.72 -5.31
N MET A 235 -9.62 10.87 -4.86
CA MET A 235 -10.84 10.56 -5.61
C MET A 235 -11.67 11.83 -5.89
N MET A 236 -11.81 12.72 -4.91
CA MET A 236 -12.55 13.97 -5.06
C MET A 236 -11.87 14.94 -6.03
N GLU A 237 -10.54 15.05 -5.96
CA GLU A 237 -9.72 15.91 -6.82
C GLU A 237 -9.85 15.46 -8.29
N GLU A 238 -9.74 14.15 -8.51
CA GLU A 238 -9.90 13.54 -9.82
C GLU A 238 -11.29 13.82 -10.41
N PHE A 239 -12.35 13.66 -9.60
CA PHE A 239 -13.69 14.02 -10.06
C PHE A 239 -13.81 15.51 -10.41
N ALA A 240 -13.34 16.40 -9.52
CA ALA A 240 -13.41 17.84 -9.74
C ALA A 240 -12.71 18.26 -11.04
N SER A 241 -11.58 17.60 -11.38
CA SER A 241 -10.86 17.84 -12.63
C SER A 241 -11.69 17.48 -13.89
N ARG A 242 -12.59 16.49 -13.79
CA ARG A 242 -13.46 16.02 -14.87
C ARG A 242 -14.76 16.83 -15.02
N VAL A 243 -15.16 17.59 -13.99
CA VAL A 243 -16.40 18.39 -14.00
C VAL A 243 -16.34 19.50 -15.06
N ARG A 244 -17.37 19.55 -15.91
CA ARG A 244 -17.52 20.59 -16.92
C ARG A 244 -18.14 21.84 -16.29
N GLY A 245 -17.47 22.98 -16.40
CA GLY A 245 -17.98 24.28 -15.98
C GLY A 245 -17.19 24.90 -14.83
N GLU A 246 -16.58 26.06 -15.11
CA GLU A 246 -15.69 26.75 -14.18
C GLU A 246 -16.29 27.05 -12.80
N PRO A 247 -17.55 27.50 -12.66
CA PRO A 247 -18.07 27.87 -11.33
C PRO A 247 -18.19 26.68 -10.37
N LEU A 248 -18.72 25.55 -10.84
CA LEU A 248 -18.85 24.35 -10.01
C LEU A 248 -17.48 23.73 -9.74
N ARG A 249 -16.64 23.58 -10.77
CA ARG A 249 -15.29 23.06 -10.63
C ARG A 249 -14.49 23.86 -9.60
N LYS A 250 -14.52 25.18 -9.67
CA LYS A 250 -13.88 26.05 -8.69
C LYS A 250 -14.42 25.82 -7.28
N ASN A 251 -15.74 25.78 -7.10
CA ASN A 251 -16.34 25.53 -5.78
C ASN A 251 -15.93 24.17 -5.19
N LEU A 252 -15.72 23.16 -6.03
CA LEU A 252 -15.21 21.85 -5.59
C LEU A 252 -13.77 21.93 -5.13
N PHE A 253 -12.90 22.64 -5.86
CA PHE A 253 -11.53 22.86 -5.41
C PHE A 253 -11.44 23.72 -4.15
N ASP A 254 -12.25 24.77 -4.06
CA ASP A 254 -12.36 25.62 -2.86
C ASP A 254 -12.86 24.82 -1.62
N ALA A 255 -13.45 23.63 -1.80
CA ALA A 255 -13.86 22.77 -0.69
C ALA A 255 -12.67 22.13 0.04
N PHE A 256 -11.54 21.90 -0.63
CA PHE A 256 -10.34 21.32 -0.03
C PHE A 256 -9.67 22.26 0.99
N ASP A 257 -9.90 23.57 0.87
CA ASP A 257 -9.37 24.57 1.80
C ASP A 257 -10.21 24.72 3.10
N THR A 258 -11.17 23.82 3.33
CA THR A 258 -12.03 23.85 4.52
C THR A 258 -11.61 22.86 5.60
N ILE A 259 -12.07 23.06 6.84
CA ILE A 259 -11.78 22.16 7.97
C ILE A 259 -12.32 20.74 7.73
N ASN A 260 -13.43 20.60 6.98
CA ASN A 260 -14.02 19.31 6.64
C ASN A 260 -14.23 19.20 5.13
N PRO A 261 -13.17 18.93 4.36
CA PRO A 261 -13.20 19.00 2.90
C PRO A 261 -14.15 17.96 2.31
N ILE A 262 -14.18 16.74 2.85
CA ILE A 262 -15.04 15.64 2.38
C ILE A 262 -16.52 15.98 2.52
N GLU A 263 -16.95 16.45 3.70
CA GLU A 263 -18.36 16.83 3.94
C GLU A 263 -18.76 18.01 3.05
N ARG A 264 -17.88 19.01 2.93
CA ARG A 264 -18.13 20.22 2.13
C ARG A 264 -18.27 19.88 0.65
N PHE A 265 -17.32 19.13 0.11
CA PHE A 265 -17.31 18.68 -1.28
C PHE A 265 -18.56 17.86 -1.60
N THR A 266 -18.85 16.85 -0.78
CA THR A 266 -20.02 15.98 -0.93
C THR A 266 -21.31 16.80 -0.95
N THR A 267 -21.44 17.78 -0.04
CA THR A 267 -22.60 18.67 0.00
C THR A 267 -22.76 19.47 -1.29
N ILE A 268 -21.68 20.06 -1.82
CA ILE A 268 -21.70 20.85 -3.05
C ILE A 268 -22.15 19.97 -4.23
N VAL A 269 -21.53 18.80 -4.39
CA VAL A 269 -21.82 17.88 -5.50
C VAL A 269 -23.25 17.35 -5.43
N LEU A 270 -23.72 16.91 -4.27
CA LEU A 270 -25.06 16.34 -4.10
C LEU A 270 -26.19 17.36 -4.32
N GLN A 271 -25.89 18.65 -4.22
CA GLN A 271 -26.81 19.76 -4.51
C GLN A 271 -26.71 20.25 -5.97
N SER A 272 -25.77 19.73 -6.75
CA SER A 272 -25.53 20.13 -8.14
C SER A 272 -26.19 19.18 -9.14
N ASP A 273 -26.19 19.57 -10.42
CA ASP A 273 -26.59 18.71 -11.53
C ASP A 273 -25.59 17.56 -11.79
N GLU A 274 -24.38 17.62 -11.18
CA GLU A 274 -23.34 16.58 -11.27
C GLU A 274 -23.53 15.43 -10.27
N LYS A 275 -24.57 15.46 -9.44
CA LYS A 275 -24.84 14.42 -8.41
C LYS A 275 -24.75 13.00 -8.94
N ASN A 276 -25.41 12.70 -10.06
CA ASN A 276 -25.44 11.34 -10.61
C ASN A 276 -24.09 10.93 -11.20
N ASN A 277 -23.37 11.88 -11.81
CA ASN A 277 -22.04 11.64 -12.36
C ASN A 277 -21.05 11.34 -11.23
N TRP A 278 -21.16 12.05 -10.10
CA TRP A 278 -20.37 11.76 -8.91
C TRP A 278 -20.63 10.39 -8.32
N LEU A 279 -21.90 10.00 -8.15
CA LEU A 279 -22.23 8.68 -7.60
C LEU A 279 -21.72 7.56 -8.50
N ALA A 280 -21.83 7.71 -9.82
CA ALA A 280 -21.29 6.75 -10.78
C ALA A 280 -19.75 6.72 -10.74
N PHE A 281 -19.10 7.88 -10.80
CA PHE A 281 -17.64 8.01 -10.73
C PHE A 281 -17.08 7.43 -9.43
N ARG A 282 -17.67 7.75 -8.28
CA ARG A 282 -17.24 7.24 -6.98
C ARG A 282 -17.33 5.71 -6.93
N GLN A 283 -18.41 5.13 -7.44
CA GLN A 283 -18.55 3.68 -7.51
C GLN A 283 -17.47 3.05 -8.40
N GLU A 284 -17.27 3.59 -9.60
CA GLU A 284 -16.24 3.12 -10.54
C GLU A 284 -14.83 3.22 -9.94
N TRP A 285 -14.50 4.37 -9.34
CA TRP A 285 -13.22 4.62 -8.69
C TRP A 285 -12.95 3.63 -7.56
N LEU A 286 -13.94 3.35 -6.70
CA LEU A 286 -13.81 2.36 -5.63
C LEU A 286 -13.62 0.95 -6.18
N GLU A 287 -14.34 0.57 -7.24
CA GLU A 287 -14.15 -0.73 -7.89
C GLU A 287 -12.75 -0.86 -8.49
N ASP A 288 -12.22 0.20 -9.11
CA ASP A 288 -10.86 0.21 -9.65
C ASP A 288 -9.80 0.18 -8.55
N HIS A 289 -10.03 0.88 -7.43
CA HIS A 289 -9.19 0.79 -6.24
C HIS A 289 -9.15 -0.65 -5.67
N ILE A 290 -10.30 -1.33 -5.61
CA ILE A 290 -10.38 -2.74 -5.18
C ILE A 290 -9.67 -3.67 -6.19
N LYS A 291 -9.82 -3.44 -7.50
CA LYS A 291 -9.07 -4.18 -8.52
C LYS A 291 -7.56 -4.00 -8.31
N ALA A 292 -7.10 -2.81 -7.95
CA ALA A 292 -5.70 -2.55 -7.65
C ALA A 292 -5.18 -3.37 -6.49
N ILE A 293 -5.92 -3.40 -5.38
CA ILE A 293 -5.60 -4.22 -4.23
C ILE A 293 -5.50 -5.70 -4.65
N ILE A 294 -6.53 -6.24 -5.31
CA ILE A 294 -6.53 -7.65 -5.75
C ILE A 294 -5.36 -7.94 -6.70
N TRP A 295 -5.11 -7.05 -7.65
CA TRP A 295 -4.03 -7.21 -8.63
C TRP A 295 -2.65 -7.19 -7.96
N GLN A 296 -2.41 -6.26 -7.04
CA GLN A 296 -1.16 -6.17 -6.30
C GLN A 296 -0.91 -7.42 -5.46
N GLU A 297 -1.94 -7.91 -4.75
CA GLU A 297 -1.83 -9.13 -3.95
C GLU A 297 -1.53 -10.36 -4.83
N ILE A 298 -2.22 -10.52 -5.97
CA ILE A 298 -1.94 -11.60 -6.92
C ILE A 298 -0.52 -11.47 -7.49
N LYS A 299 -0.10 -10.24 -7.82
CA LYS A 299 1.25 -9.98 -8.34
C LYS A 299 2.31 -10.28 -7.29
N ALA A 300 2.11 -9.88 -6.04
CA ALA A 300 3.02 -10.16 -4.94
C ALA A 300 3.16 -11.67 -4.73
N VAL A 301 2.06 -12.42 -4.74
CA VAL A 301 2.08 -13.90 -4.67
C VAL A 301 2.83 -14.50 -5.86
N ASN A 302 2.58 -14.03 -7.08
CA ASN A 302 3.27 -14.52 -8.27
C ASN A 302 4.78 -14.22 -8.20
N TYR A 303 5.16 -12.99 -7.82
CA TYR A 303 6.54 -12.55 -7.68
C TYR A 303 7.27 -13.33 -6.60
N LEU A 304 6.66 -13.51 -5.42
CA LEU A 304 7.19 -14.38 -4.36
C LEU A 304 7.32 -15.82 -4.83
N SER A 305 6.39 -16.33 -5.64
CA SER A 305 6.51 -17.67 -6.23
C SER A 305 7.70 -17.77 -7.19
N GLU A 306 8.01 -16.69 -7.92
CA GLU A 306 9.14 -16.61 -8.84
C GLU A 306 10.45 -16.55 -8.06
N ILE A 307 10.62 -15.61 -7.11
CA ILE A 307 11.83 -15.51 -6.29
C ILE A 307 12.09 -16.80 -5.49
N ASN A 308 11.04 -17.38 -4.90
CA ASN A 308 11.16 -18.62 -4.12
C ASN A 308 11.08 -19.88 -5.00
N GLY A 309 11.29 -19.73 -6.31
CA GLY A 309 11.49 -20.82 -7.24
C GLY A 309 12.79 -21.57 -6.96
N ILE A 310 12.80 -22.87 -7.22
CA ILE A 310 14.06 -23.61 -7.36
C ILE A 310 14.48 -23.48 -8.81
N TYR A 311 15.74 -23.11 -9.04
CA TYR A 311 16.31 -22.93 -10.37
C TYR A 311 17.45 -23.93 -10.58
N ASN A 312 17.61 -24.42 -11.80
CA ASN A 312 18.79 -25.18 -12.20
C ASN A 312 20.00 -24.23 -12.29
N ASP A 313 21.22 -24.78 -12.31
CA ASP A 313 22.48 -24.01 -12.44
C ASP A 313 22.54 -23.11 -13.70
N ASP A 314 21.73 -23.41 -14.73
CA ASP A 314 21.61 -22.63 -15.95
C ASP A 314 20.58 -21.48 -15.87
N GLY A 315 19.96 -21.27 -14.70
CA GLY A 315 18.94 -20.26 -14.45
C GLY A 315 17.53 -20.66 -14.90
N THR A 316 17.31 -21.87 -15.41
CA THR A 316 15.96 -22.35 -15.77
C THR A 316 15.18 -22.78 -14.52
N ARG A 317 13.93 -22.31 -14.39
CA ARG A 317 13.06 -22.66 -13.25
C ARG A 317 12.72 -24.15 -13.28
N VAL A 318 12.80 -24.80 -12.12
CA VAL A 318 12.42 -26.20 -11.93
C VAL A 318 10.90 -26.30 -11.82
N ASP A 319 10.29 -26.93 -12.81
CA ASP A 319 8.87 -27.32 -12.74
C ASP A 319 8.72 -28.51 -11.79
N LYS A 320 8.26 -28.22 -10.57
CA LYS A 320 8.09 -29.18 -9.48
C LYS A 320 7.13 -30.32 -9.84
N GLU A 321 6.13 -30.05 -10.69
CA GLU A 321 5.11 -31.01 -11.10
C GLU A 321 5.61 -31.95 -12.23
N SER A 322 6.56 -31.47 -13.03
CA SER A 322 7.17 -32.28 -14.11
C SER A 322 8.03 -33.44 -13.62
N ILE A 323 8.49 -33.39 -12.36
CA ILE A 323 9.40 -34.38 -11.80
C ILE A 323 8.53 -35.42 -11.07
N PRO A 324 8.60 -36.72 -11.36
CA PRO A 324 7.79 -37.71 -10.65
C PRO A 324 8.26 -37.91 -9.20
N THR A 325 7.32 -38.13 -8.27
CA THR A 325 7.63 -38.42 -6.85
C THR A 325 7.86 -39.93 -6.65
N PRO A 326 9.06 -40.37 -6.23
CA PRO A 326 9.32 -41.79 -6.00
C PRO A 326 8.64 -42.26 -4.71
N SER A 327 7.72 -43.22 -4.84
CA SER A 327 6.85 -43.68 -3.75
C SER A 327 7.55 -44.41 -2.59
N LEU A 328 8.80 -44.87 -2.77
CA LEU A 328 9.53 -45.68 -1.78
C LEU A 328 10.67 -44.92 -1.06
N CYS A 329 10.93 -43.67 -1.43
CA CYS A 329 12.01 -42.89 -0.83
C CYS A 329 11.54 -42.21 0.46
N MET A 330 12.18 -42.51 1.60
CA MET A 330 11.76 -41.97 2.90
C MET A 330 11.85 -40.44 2.94
N LEU A 331 12.88 -39.86 2.29
CA LEU A 331 13.05 -38.41 2.16
C LEU A 331 11.92 -37.73 1.36
N CYS A 332 11.21 -38.48 0.53
CA CYS A 332 10.12 -37.98 -0.31
C CYS A 332 8.75 -38.53 0.11
N LYS A 333 8.70 -39.33 1.16
CA LYS A 333 7.46 -39.92 1.66
C LYS A 333 6.58 -38.84 2.29
N SER A 334 7.21 -37.84 2.86
CA SER A 334 6.64 -36.64 3.45
C SER A 334 6.42 -35.51 2.44
N PHE A 335 6.55 -35.74 1.12
CA PHE A 335 6.43 -34.68 0.08
C PHE A 335 5.09 -33.91 0.08
N TYR A 336 4.11 -34.38 0.85
CA TYR A 336 2.81 -33.74 1.08
C TYR A 336 2.53 -33.42 2.56
N THR A 337 3.57 -33.44 3.41
CA THR A 337 3.50 -32.99 4.80
C THR A 337 3.86 -31.51 4.88
N GLU A 338 3.53 -30.89 6.00
CA GLU A 338 3.78 -29.47 6.28
C GLU A 338 5.28 -29.16 6.51
N ASP A 339 6.20 -30.13 6.39
CA ASP A 339 7.64 -29.91 6.53
C ASP A 339 8.25 -29.36 5.22
N ALA A 340 8.35 -28.04 5.13
CA ALA A 340 8.87 -27.33 3.97
C ALA A 340 10.34 -27.68 3.66
N GLU A 341 11.18 -27.88 4.68
CA GLU A 341 12.60 -28.20 4.50
C GLU A 341 12.77 -29.60 3.87
N GLU A 342 12.07 -30.61 4.38
CA GLU A 342 12.10 -31.96 3.79
C GLU A 342 11.55 -31.96 2.35
N ASN A 343 10.49 -31.19 2.08
CA ASN A 343 9.91 -31.06 0.75
C ASN A 343 10.89 -30.45 -0.25
N ILE A 344 11.62 -29.40 0.15
CA ILE A 344 12.65 -28.76 -0.67
C ILE A 344 13.79 -29.74 -0.95
N LEU A 345 14.30 -30.43 0.08
CA LEU A 345 15.38 -31.41 -0.09
C LEU A 345 14.99 -32.57 -1.01
N CYS A 346 13.77 -33.10 -0.86
CA CYS A 346 13.25 -34.12 -1.76
C CYS A 346 13.18 -33.63 -3.20
N LEU A 347 12.64 -32.43 -3.42
CA LEU A 347 12.52 -31.84 -4.75
C LEU A 347 13.89 -31.61 -5.40
N LEU A 348 14.85 -31.05 -4.67
CA LEU A 348 16.21 -30.84 -5.15
C LEU A 348 16.87 -32.17 -5.56
N ASN A 349 16.76 -33.20 -4.71
CA ASN A 349 17.33 -34.51 -4.99
C ASN A 349 16.67 -35.21 -6.20
N ARG A 350 15.36 -35.03 -6.38
CA ARG A 350 14.64 -35.54 -7.56
C ARG A 350 15.00 -34.78 -8.83
N ASN A 351 15.18 -33.47 -8.73
CA ASN A 351 15.56 -32.64 -9.87
C ASN A 351 16.97 -32.95 -10.35
N ASP A 352 17.93 -33.10 -9.43
CA ASP A 352 19.31 -33.49 -9.74
C ASP A 352 19.36 -34.83 -10.53
N GLN A 353 18.50 -35.77 -10.15
CA GLN A 353 18.44 -37.11 -10.74
C GLN A 353 17.39 -37.26 -11.85
N ARG A 354 16.76 -36.18 -12.34
CA ARG A 354 15.62 -36.27 -13.28
C ARG A 354 15.93 -36.94 -14.62
N ASN A 355 17.20 -36.92 -15.01
CA ASN A 355 17.70 -37.51 -16.26
C ASN A 355 18.44 -38.84 -16.04
N GLU A 356 18.55 -39.29 -14.79
CA GLU A 356 19.24 -40.53 -14.45
C GLU A 356 18.35 -41.75 -14.74
N THR A 357 18.96 -42.85 -15.14
CA THR A 357 18.22 -44.10 -15.44
C THR A 357 17.59 -44.74 -14.20
N GLU A 358 18.13 -44.46 -13.02
CA GLU A 358 17.64 -44.98 -11.74
C GLU A 358 17.72 -43.88 -10.67
N PHE A 359 16.62 -43.66 -9.94
CA PHE A 359 16.60 -42.75 -8.81
C PHE A 359 17.23 -43.40 -7.58
N LYS A 360 18.26 -42.76 -7.02
CA LYS A 360 18.96 -43.19 -5.82
C LYS A 360 18.43 -42.43 -4.61
N CYS A 361 17.72 -43.13 -3.73
CA CYS A 361 17.35 -42.62 -2.42
C CYS A 361 18.36 -43.07 -1.36
N GLY A 362 18.84 -42.15 -0.52
CA GLY A 362 19.76 -42.47 0.58
C GLY A 362 19.12 -43.29 1.72
N ALA A 363 17.79 -43.29 1.81
CA ALA A 363 17.02 -44.01 2.83
C ALA A 363 15.69 -44.52 2.25
N PHE A 364 15.51 -45.83 2.16
CA PHE A 364 14.27 -46.45 1.66
C PHE A 364 13.42 -47.00 2.81
N GLU A 365 12.10 -47.03 2.63
CA GLU A 365 11.22 -47.74 3.54
C GLU A 365 11.46 -49.24 3.44
N LYS A 366 11.58 -49.91 4.59
CA LYS A 366 11.76 -51.36 4.63
C LYS A 366 10.39 -52.01 4.39
N ILE A 367 10.24 -52.65 3.22
CA ILE A 367 9.02 -53.38 2.82
C ILE A 367 8.84 -54.64 3.66
#